data_AF-A0A817Z0L7-F1
#
_entry.id   AF-A0A817Z0L7-F1
#
_cell.length_a   1.000
_cell.length_b   1.000
_cell.length_c   1.000
_cell.angle_alpha   90.00
_cell.angle_beta   90.00
_cell.angle_gamma   90.00
#
_symmetry.space_group_name_H-M   'P 1'
#
loop_
_entity.id
_entity.type
_entity.pdbx_description
1 polymer ?
#
loop_
_entity_poly.entity_id
_entity_poly.type
_entity_poly.pdbx_seq_one_letter_code
_entity_poly.pdbx_strand_id
1 'polypeptide(L)'
;MFLANNNKPPVKLPYLGRLELLTIEGIPSGLQHLKELLLAAPNLCVLVIDLDCLLALLENKDEPLILYVLLHRHILDLCVRIPDNNNNEQTKKSKLTIEKIHFIARIFTRVRNLTIDYETSEEYIELNIIKSIINEFKQLVIFHIYGKIPNDMLENDIRQWVIKQSSFRIKSLDIFRVECSNEWFKLWL
;
A
#
# COMPACT_ATOMS: atom_id res chain seq x y z
N MET A 1 34.27 6.21 -6.12
CA MET A 1 33.54 6.49 -7.37
C MET A 1 33.28 5.14 -8.04
N PHE A 2 32.11 4.54 -7.81
CA PHE A 2 31.75 3.26 -8.42
C PHE A 2 30.89 3.56 -9.66
N LEU A 3 31.48 3.35 -10.84
CA LEU A 3 30.72 3.30 -12.09
C LEU A 3 30.07 1.92 -12.16
N ALA A 4 28.77 1.84 -11.89
CA ALA A 4 28.00 0.63 -12.16
C ALA A 4 27.89 0.46 -13.69
N ASN A 5 28.63 -0.51 -14.22
CA ASN A 5 28.50 -1.00 -15.58
C ASN A 5 27.13 -1.70 -15.75
N ASN A 6 26.09 -0.95 -16.10
CA ASN A 6 24.74 -1.44 -16.40
C ASN A 6 24.61 -2.00 -17.84
N ASN A 7 25.51 -2.90 -18.24
CA ASN A 7 25.48 -3.56 -19.56
C ASN A 7 25.35 -5.09 -19.46
N LYS A 8 24.70 -5.61 -18.40
CA LYS A 8 24.27 -7.01 -18.41
C LYS A 8 22.98 -7.11 -19.23
N PRO A 9 22.87 -8.04 -20.20
CA PRO A 9 21.62 -8.27 -20.91
C PRO A 9 20.52 -8.62 -19.89
N PRO A 10 19.28 -8.18 -20.13
CA PRO A 10 18.18 -8.47 -19.22
C PRO A 10 18.07 -9.98 -19.01
N VAL A 11 18.00 -10.40 -17.75
CA VAL A 11 17.84 -11.80 -17.39
C VAL A 11 16.46 -12.24 -17.85
N LYS A 12 16.39 -13.00 -18.95
CA LYS A 12 15.11 -13.57 -19.40
C LYS A 12 14.59 -14.52 -18.35
N LEU A 13 13.56 -14.09 -17.62
CA LEU A 13 12.85 -14.92 -16.68
C LEU A 13 12.15 -16.07 -17.43
N PRO A 14 12.11 -17.29 -16.87
CA PRO A 14 11.30 -18.37 -17.42
C PRO A 14 9.82 -17.97 -17.39
N TYR A 15 9.00 -18.63 -18.22
CA TYR A 15 7.55 -18.42 -18.20
C TYR A 15 6.95 -18.90 -16.87
N LEU A 16 6.23 -18.00 -16.17
CA LEU A 16 5.63 -18.19 -14.85
C LEU A 16 4.10 -18.27 -14.94
N GLY A 17 3.56 -19.08 -15.87
CA GLY A 17 2.11 -19.16 -16.12
C GLY A 17 1.25 -19.70 -14.98
N ARG A 18 1.84 -20.18 -13.88
CA ARG A 18 1.10 -20.63 -12.68
C ARG A 18 1.18 -19.62 -11.53
N LEU A 19 1.91 -18.51 -11.70
CA LEU A 19 2.05 -17.51 -10.66
C LEU A 19 0.80 -16.63 -10.65
N GLU A 20 0.00 -16.76 -9.60
CA GLU A 20 -1.24 -15.99 -9.40
C GLU A 20 -1.08 -14.87 -8.36
N LEU A 21 -0.09 -15.02 -7.46
CA LEU A 21 0.27 -14.05 -6.42
C LEU A 21 1.77 -13.82 -6.42
N LEU A 22 2.17 -12.56 -6.29
CA LEU A 22 3.56 -12.13 -6.17
C LEU A 22 3.68 -11.11 -5.05
N THR A 23 4.67 -11.31 -4.17
CA THR A 23 5.07 -10.33 -3.17
C THR A 23 6.39 -9.70 -3.59
N ILE A 24 6.45 -8.37 -3.62
CA ILE A 24 7.67 -7.59 -3.84
C ILE A 24 8.03 -6.92 -2.53
N GLU A 25 9.07 -7.45 -1.88
CA GLU A 25 9.65 -6.88 -0.67
C GLU A 25 10.95 -6.13 -1.03
N GLY A 26 11.05 -4.87 -0.59
CA GLY A 26 12.23 -4.04 -0.85
C GLY A 26 12.26 -3.40 -2.24
N ILE A 27 13.10 -2.39 -2.40
CA ILE A 27 13.10 -1.49 -3.56
C ILE A 27 13.57 -2.25 -4.80
N PRO A 28 12.72 -2.41 -5.85
CA PRO A 28 13.16 -3.03 -7.09
C PRO A 28 14.28 -2.20 -7.71
N SER A 29 15.24 -2.86 -8.36
CA SER A 29 16.38 -2.21 -9.01
C SER A 29 16.03 -1.39 -10.26
N GLY A 30 14.74 -1.26 -10.58
CA GLY A 30 14.19 -0.41 -11.64
C GLY A 30 12.89 -0.96 -12.24
N LEU A 31 12.16 -0.11 -12.96
CA LEU A 31 10.89 -0.46 -13.62
C LEU A 31 11.03 -1.62 -14.63
N GLN A 32 12.20 -1.73 -15.27
CA GLN A 32 12.46 -2.76 -16.26
C GLN A 32 12.34 -4.18 -15.68
N HIS A 33 12.82 -4.41 -14.46
CA HIS A 33 12.72 -5.72 -13.82
C HIS A 33 11.29 -6.07 -13.43
N LEU A 34 10.52 -5.09 -12.94
CA LEU A 34 9.09 -5.28 -12.67
C LEU A 34 8.35 -5.63 -13.97
N LYS A 35 8.65 -4.92 -15.07
CA LYS A 35 8.07 -5.20 -16.39
C LYS A 35 8.38 -6.62 -16.86
N GLU A 36 9.63 -7.06 -16.78
CA GLU A 36 10.03 -8.41 -17.18
C GLU A 36 9.34 -9.49 -16.35
N LEU A 37 9.20 -9.27 -15.04
CA LEU A 37 8.51 -10.17 -14.13
C LEU A 37 7.02 -10.28 -14.45
N LEU A 38 6.34 -9.15 -14.67
CA LEU A 38 4.92 -9.12 -15.02
C LEU A 38 4.65 -9.75 -16.41
N LEU A 39 5.57 -9.57 -17.36
CA LEU A 39 5.47 -10.23 -18.68
C LEU A 39 5.69 -11.74 -18.59
N ALA A 40 6.56 -12.19 -17.68
CA ALA A 40 6.79 -13.61 -17.44
C ALA A 40 5.58 -14.28 -16.74
N ALA A 41 4.79 -13.54 -15.97
CA ALA A 41 3.66 -14.03 -15.18
C ALA A 41 2.30 -13.49 -15.67
N PRO A 42 1.80 -13.92 -16.86
CA PRO A 42 0.59 -13.35 -17.45
C PRO A 42 -0.70 -13.64 -16.68
N ASN A 43 -0.69 -14.64 -15.79
CA ASN A 43 -1.83 -15.03 -14.95
C ASN A 43 -1.75 -14.42 -13.54
N LEU A 44 -0.77 -13.54 -13.31
CA LEU A 44 -0.66 -12.85 -12.04
C LEU A 44 -1.93 -12.03 -11.80
N CYS A 45 -2.61 -12.31 -10.69
CA CYS A 45 -3.86 -11.66 -10.34
C CYS A 45 -3.66 -10.66 -9.20
N VAL A 46 -2.83 -11.02 -8.22
CA VAL A 46 -2.57 -10.22 -7.00
C VAL A 46 -1.10 -9.86 -6.91
N LEU A 47 -0.82 -8.57 -6.78
CA LEU A 47 0.52 -8.06 -6.48
C LEU A 47 0.51 -7.44 -5.08
N VAL A 48 1.26 -8.05 -4.17
CA VAL A 48 1.58 -7.50 -2.85
C VAL A 48 2.85 -6.66 -3.01
N ILE A 49 2.79 -5.37 -2.70
CA ILE A 49 3.93 -4.45 -2.86
C ILE A 49 3.98 -3.43 -1.73
N ASP A 50 5.19 -3.15 -1.25
CA ASP A 50 5.40 -2.07 -0.28
C ASP A 50 5.24 -0.70 -0.94
N LEU A 51 4.72 0.28 -0.19
CA LEU A 51 4.52 1.63 -0.67
C LEU A 51 5.83 2.32 -1.08
N ASP A 52 6.89 2.20 -0.27
CA ASP A 52 8.17 2.81 -0.61
C ASP A 52 8.73 2.26 -1.94
N CYS A 53 8.48 0.98 -2.24
CA CYS A 53 8.83 0.38 -3.53
C CYS A 53 8.05 0.99 -4.68
N LEU A 54 6.75 1.20 -4.48
CA LEU A 54 5.87 1.81 -5.47
C LEU A 54 6.25 3.28 -5.73
N LEU A 55 6.63 4.01 -4.68
CA LEU A 55 7.08 5.40 -4.79
C LEU A 55 8.45 5.50 -5.48
N ALA A 56 9.39 4.59 -5.19
CA ALA A 56 10.68 4.53 -5.87
C ALA A 56 10.54 4.31 -7.38
N LEU A 57 9.56 3.50 -7.80
CA LEU A 57 9.22 3.29 -9.22
C LEU A 57 8.57 4.52 -9.89
N LEU A 58 8.25 5.57 -9.12
CA LEU A 58 7.60 6.80 -9.61
C LEU A 58 8.55 8.02 -9.58
N GLU A 59 9.82 7.86 -9.18
CA GLU A 59 10.78 8.97 -9.12
C GLU A 59 11.18 9.50 -10.51
N ASN A 60 11.14 8.67 -11.54
CA ASN A 60 11.37 9.09 -12.92
C ASN A 60 10.07 9.63 -13.53
N LYS A 61 10.08 10.87 -14.06
CA LYS A 61 8.86 11.56 -14.52
C LYS A 61 8.14 10.88 -15.69
N ASP A 62 8.82 10.05 -16.47
CA ASP A 62 8.27 9.36 -17.64
C ASP A 62 7.69 7.97 -17.31
N GLU A 63 7.97 7.45 -16.11
CA GLU A 63 7.61 6.10 -15.67
C GLU A 63 6.19 5.93 -15.07
N PRO A 64 5.48 6.96 -14.55
CA PRO A 64 4.17 6.77 -13.92
C PRO A 64 3.12 6.19 -14.85
N LEU A 65 3.10 6.60 -16.12
CA LEU A 65 2.15 6.07 -17.09
C LEU A 65 2.43 4.60 -17.41
N ILE A 66 3.71 4.23 -17.52
CA ILE A 66 4.12 2.85 -17.77
C ILE A 66 3.77 1.98 -16.57
N LEU A 67 4.08 2.43 -15.36
CA LEU A 67 3.75 1.72 -14.13
C LEU A 67 2.24 1.57 -13.96
N TYR A 68 1.46 2.61 -14.29
CA TYR A 68 0.00 2.53 -14.36
C TYR A 68 -0.47 1.43 -15.33
N VAL A 69 0.05 1.43 -16.57
CA VAL A 69 -0.30 0.42 -17.57
C VAL A 69 0.11 -1.00 -17.14
N LEU A 70 1.20 -1.15 -16.41
CA LEU A 70 1.62 -2.45 -15.90
C LEU A 70 0.72 -2.92 -14.74
N LEU A 71 0.38 -2.02 -13.82
CA LEU A 71 -0.30 -2.38 -12.58
C LEU A 71 -1.83 -2.35 -12.65
N HIS A 72 -2.44 -1.60 -13.58
CA HIS A 72 -3.92 -1.50 -13.66
C HIS A 72 -4.64 -2.84 -13.93
N ARG A 73 -3.93 -3.85 -14.44
CA ARG A 73 -4.50 -5.18 -14.68
C ARG A 73 -4.59 -6.03 -13.41
N HIS A 74 -3.80 -5.69 -12.40
CA HIS A 74 -3.63 -6.47 -11.18
C HIS A 74 -4.48 -5.90 -10.05
N ILE A 75 -4.89 -6.79 -9.15
CA ILE A 75 -5.34 -6.38 -7.82
C ILE A 75 -4.09 -6.03 -7.03
N LEU A 76 -4.11 -4.87 -6.36
CA LEU A 76 -2.98 -4.42 -5.57
C LEU A 76 -3.29 -4.58 -4.08
N ASP A 77 -2.37 -5.26 -3.41
CA ASP A 77 -2.31 -5.41 -1.98
C ASP A 77 -1.15 -4.55 -1.49
N LEU A 78 -1.47 -3.34 -1.06
CA LEU A 78 -0.48 -2.34 -0.68
C LEU A 78 -0.10 -2.49 0.79
N CYS A 79 1.19 -2.58 1.08
CA CYS A 79 1.72 -2.58 2.43
C CYS A 79 2.48 -1.27 2.70
N VAL A 80 2.22 -0.61 3.81
CA VAL A 80 2.96 0.57 4.27
C VAL A 80 3.67 0.20 5.55
N ARG A 81 4.98 0.01 5.48
CA ARG A 81 5.81 -0.28 6.65
C ARG A 81 6.35 1.03 7.23
N ILE A 82 6.01 1.33 8.48
CA ILE A 82 6.49 2.51 9.20
C ILE A 82 7.55 2.03 10.22
N PRO A 83 8.83 2.37 10.01
CA PRO A 83 9.92 1.91 10.88
C PRO A 83 9.94 2.66 12.21
N ASP A 84 10.60 2.07 13.21
CA ASP A 84 10.87 2.74 14.48
C ASP A 84 11.82 3.94 14.32
N ASN A 85 11.40 5.12 14.79
CA ASN A 85 12.23 6.32 14.80
C ASN A 85 13.49 6.20 15.68
N ASN A 86 13.56 5.19 16.57
CA ASN A 86 14.68 5.02 17.50
C ASN A 86 15.88 4.24 16.95
N ASN A 87 15.76 3.59 15.78
CA ASN A 87 16.83 2.76 15.23
C ASN A 87 17.24 3.18 13.80
N ASN A 88 18.37 3.90 13.73
CA ASN A 88 19.26 4.17 12.58
C ASN A 88 18.99 5.41 11.69
N GLU A 89 19.97 6.32 11.72
CA GLU A 89 20.09 7.59 10.98
C GLU A 89 20.31 7.51 9.45
N GLN A 90 20.07 6.39 8.75
CA GLN A 90 20.47 6.29 7.32
C GLN A 90 19.41 5.89 6.29
N THR A 91 18.17 5.70 6.69
CA THR A 91 17.07 5.68 5.71
C THR A 91 16.03 6.69 6.15
N LYS A 92 15.90 7.81 5.42
CA LYS A 92 14.73 8.69 5.46
C LYS A 92 13.51 7.89 4.98
N LYS A 93 13.03 6.96 5.80
CA LYS A 93 11.84 6.17 5.54
C LYS A 93 10.63 7.06 5.74
N SER A 94 9.70 6.93 4.81
CA SER A 94 8.87 8.03 4.41
C SER A 94 7.59 8.02 5.26
N LYS A 95 7.36 9.02 6.13
CA LYS A 95 6.08 9.11 6.86
C LYS A 95 4.91 9.05 5.89
N LEU A 96 3.88 8.26 6.18
CA LEU A 96 2.66 8.24 5.37
C LEU A 96 1.94 9.57 5.57
N THR A 97 1.80 10.36 4.51
CA THR A 97 1.10 11.65 4.54
C THR A 97 -0.18 11.60 3.70
N ILE A 98 -1.07 12.56 3.92
CA ILE A 98 -2.31 12.71 3.14
C ILE A 98 -1.99 12.93 1.65
N GLU A 99 -0.94 13.69 1.33
CA GLU A 99 -0.52 13.93 -0.06
C GLU A 99 -0.09 12.63 -0.75
N LYS A 100 0.63 11.75 -0.05
CA LYS A 100 0.99 10.43 -0.57
C LYS A 100 -0.25 9.59 -0.82
N ILE A 101 -1.19 9.56 0.11
CA ILE A 101 -2.46 8.82 -0.04
C ILE A 101 -3.20 9.29 -1.29
N HIS A 102 -3.38 10.60 -1.48
CA HIS A 102 -4.01 11.15 -2.68
C HIS A 102 -3.26 10.75 -3.96
N PHE A 103 -1.93 10.86 -3.94
CA PHE A 103 -1.11 10.52 -5.10
C PHE A 103 -1.24 9.04 -5.48
N ILE A 104 -1.15 8.14 -4.50
CA ILE A 104 -1.28 6.69 -4.70
C ILE A 104 -2.69 6.34 -5.17
N ALA A 105 -3.73 6.82 -4.48
CA ALA A 105 -5.11 6.50 -4.81
C ALA A 105 -5.50 6.99 -6.22
N ARG A 106 -4.92 8.11 -6.67
CA ARG A 106 -5.10 8.62 -8.03
C ARG A 106 -4.49 7.70 -9.09
N ILE A 107 -3.31 7.15 -8.83
CA ILE A 107 -2.61 6.30 -9.80
C ILE A 107 -3.13 4.87 -9.73
N PHE A 108 -3.33 4.32 -8.54
CA PHE A 108 -3.60 2.91 -8.29
C PHE A 108 -5.04 2.69 -7.84
N THR A 109 -5.97 2.80 -8.77
CA THR A 109 -7.42 2.73 -8.48
C THR A 109 -7.92 1.35 -8.05
N ARG A 110 -7.11 0.29 -8.23
CA ARG A 110 -7.45 -1.12 -7.92
C ARG A 110 -6.76 -1.67 -6.67
N VAL A 111 -6.34 -0.79 -5.77
CA VAL A 111 -5.91 -1.21 -4.42
C VAL A 111 -7.14 -1.78 -3.70
N ARG A 112 -7.10 -3.09 -3.41
CA ARG A 112 -8.16 -3.80 -2.69
C ARG A 112 -7.81 -4.02 -1.24
N ASN A 113 -6.54 -4.27 -0.95
CA ASN A 113 -6.08 -4.43 0.42
C ASN A 113 -5.04 -3.35 0.72
N LEU A 114 -5.19 -2.68 1.85
CA LEU A 114 -4.18 -1.76 2.37
C LEU A 114 -3.84 -2.19 3.80
N THR A 115 -2.57 -2.45 4.05
CA THR A 115 -2.03 -2.71 5.38
C THR A 115 -1.08 -1.59 5.75
N ILE A 116 -1.23 -1.01 6.93
CA ILE A 116 -0.23 -0.14 7.56
C ILE A 116 0.37 -0.92 8.71
N ASP A 117 1.67 -1.13 8.68
CA ASP A 117 2.40 -1.94 9.64
C ASP A 117 3.42 -1.05 10.35
N TYR A 118 3.15 -0.70 11.60
CA TYR A 118 4.10 -0.02 12.46
C TYR A 118 5.01 -1.06 13.09
N GLU A 119 6.32 -0.96 12.86
CA GLU A 119 7.31 -1.88 13.44
C GLU A 119 7.27 -1.88 14.99
N THR A 120 6.85 -0.77 15.60
CA THR A 120 6.61 -0.66 17.05
C THR A 120 5.16 -0.31 17.35
N SER A 121 4.58 -1.01 18.33
CA SER A 121 3.20 -0.76 18.79
C SER A 121 3.05 0.54 19.57
N GLU A 122 4.10 1.34 19.75
CA GLU A 122 4.04 2.58 20.53
C GLU A 122 3.60 3.81 19.73
N GLU A 123 3.70 3.76 18.40
CA GLU A 123 3.31 4.87 17.53
C GLU A 123 1.82 4.86 17.22
N TYR A 124 1.21 6.06 17.23
CA TYR A 124 -0.20 6.26 16.89
C TYR A 124 -0.35 6.65 15.43
N ILE A 125 -1.38 6.09 14.80
CA ILE A 125 -1.85 6.58 13.51
C ILE A 125 -2.73 7.82 13.68
N GLU A 126 -2.49 8.83 12.85
CA GLU A 126 -3.33 10.03 12.83
C GLU A 126 -4.73 9.71 12.27
N LEU A 127 -5.79 10.15 12.95
CA LEU A 127 -7.18 9.90 12.54
C LEU A 127 -7.49 10.41 11.12
N ASN A 128 -6.85 11.51 10.71
CA ASN A 128 -7.01 12.08 9.38
C ASN A 128 -6.44 11.17 8.28
N ILE A 129 -5.42 10.36 8.58
CA ILE A 129 -4.88 9.35 7.66
C ILE A 129 -5.90 8.24 7.42
N ILE A 130 -6.50 7.71 8.49
CA ILE A 130 -7.57 6.69 8.42
C ILE A 130 -8.74 7.23 7.57
N LYS A 131 -9.18 8.45 7.87
CA LYS A 131 -10.25 9.13 7.12
C LYS A 131 -9.91 9.28 5.64
N SER A 132 -8.68 9.68 5.33
CA SER A 132 -8.23 9.87 3.95
C SER A 132 -8.25 8.53 3.20
N ILE A 133 -7.73 7.46 3.79
CA ILE A 133 -7.72 6.13 3.18
C ILE A 133 -9.14 5.63 2.87
N ILE A 134 -10.05 5.74 3.84
CA ILE A 134 -11.45 5.32 3.68
C ILE A 134 -12.12 6.05 2.50
N ASN A 135 -11.77 7.30 2.25
CA ASN A 135 -12.43 8.10 1.21
C ASN A 135 -11.76 7.99 -0.16
N GLU A 136 -10.44 7.85 -0.22
CA GLU A 136 -9.69 7.91 -1.47
C GLU A 136 -9.62 6.55 -2.21
N PHE A 137 -9.46 5.44 -1.48
CA PHE A 137 -9.29 4.12 -2.09
C PHE A 137 -10.61 3.43 -2.42
N LYS A 138 -11.35 3.90 -3.43
CA LYS A 138 -12.72 3.46 -3.75
C LYS A 138 -12.95 1.94 -3.87
N GLN A 139 -11.94 1.16 -4.25
CA GLN A 139 -12.03 -0.30 -4.40
C GLN A 139 -11.51 -1.10 -3.20
N LEU A 140 -11.12 -0.41 -2.11
CA LEU A 140 -10.65 -1.05 -0.88
C LEU A 140 -11.73 -1.99 -0.32
N VAL A 141 -11.32 -3.24 -0.07
CA VAL A 141 -12.11 -4.31 0.54
C VAL A 141 -11.61 -4.56 1.95
N ILE A 142 -10.29 -4.52 2.16
CA ILE A 142 -9.69 -4.70 3.50
C ILE A 142 -8.77 -3.52 3.78
N PHE A 143 -8.99 -2.87 4.91
CA PHE A 143 -8.06 -1.92 5.50
C PHE A 143 -7.59 -2.45 6.85
N HIS A 144 -6.29 -2.61 7.02
CA HIS A 144 -5.69 -3.11 8.25
C HIS A 144 -4.58 -2.17 8.74
N ILE A 145 -4.52 -1.95 10.04
CA ILE A 145 -3.47 -1.23 10.71
C ILE A 145 -2.97 -2.09 11.86
N TYR A 146 -1.66 -2.36 11.91
CA TYR A 146 -0.96 -2.88 13.09
C TYR A 146 -0.23 -1.70 13.74
N GLY A 147 -0.63 -1.30 14.93
CA GLY A 147 -0.12 -0.10 15.61
C GLY A 147 -1.12 0.44 16.63
N LYS A 148 -0.68 1.40 17.46
CA LYS A 148 -1.52 1.97 18.51
C LYS A 148 -2.66 2.79 17.89
N ILE A 149 -3.89 2.51 18.33
CA ILE A 149 -5.08 3.22 17.87
C ILE A 149 -5.46 4.30 18.90
N PRO A 150 -5.76 5.55 18.51
CA PRO A 150 -6.15 6.60 19.45
C PRO A 150 -7.38 6.21 20.28
N ASN A 151 -7.33 6.45 21.59
CA ASN A 151 -8.40 6.08 22.53
C ASN A 151 -9.77 6.67 22.13
N ASP A 152 -9.80 7.85 21.52
CA ASP A 152 -11.02 8.52 21.04
C ASP A 152 -11.81 7.65 20.03
N MET A 153 -11.16 6.71 19.33
CA MET A 153 -11.83 5.71 18.48
C MET A 153 -12.48 4.57 19.28
N LEU A 154 -11.88 4.19 20.41
CA LEU A 154 -12.31 3.09 21.27
C LEU A 154 -13.49 3.47 22.16
N GLU A 155 -13.65 4.76 22.49
CA GLU A 155 -14.73 5.26 23.34
C GLU A 155 -16.10 5.36 22.62
N ASN A 156 -16.11 5.28 21.29
CA ASN A 156 -17.32 5.37 20.48
C ASN A 156 -17.72 4.00 19.90
N ASP A 157 -18.99 3.84 19.50
CA ASP A 157 -19.36 2.73 18.60
C ASP A 157 -18.52 2.87 17.32
N ILE A 158 -17.53 2.00 17.20
CA ILE A 158 -16.53 2.03 16.14
C ILE A 158 -17.16 1.96 14.74
N ARG A 159 -18.32 1.31 14.58
CA ARG A 159 -19.05 1.29 13.31
C ARG A 159 -19.60 2.67 12.98
N GLN A 160 -20.23 3.32 13.95
CA GLN A 160 -20.72 4.69 13.78
C GLN A 160 -19.58 5.68 13.54
N TRP A 161 -18.44 5.48 14.21
CA TRP A 161 -17.24 6.28 13.97
C TRP A 161 -16.77 6.15 12.52
N VAL A 162 -16.61 4.93 11.99
CA VAL A 162 -16.22 4.69 10.59
C VAL A 162 -17.20 5.33 9.60
N ILE A 163 -18.51 5.19 9.83
CA ILE A 163 -19.54 5.82 8.99
C ILE A 163 -19.39 7.35 9.00
N LYS A 164 -19.14 7.98 10.16
CA LYS A 164 -18.92 9.43 10.27
C LYS A 164 -17.66 9.92 9.55
N GLN A 165 -16.61 9.09 9.48
CA GLN A 165 -15.40 9.44 8.72
C GLN A 165 -15.56 9.24 7.21
N SER A 166 -16.51 8.40 6.81
CA SER A 166 -16.80 8.14 5.41
C SER A 166 -17.61 9.29 4.81
N SER A 167 -17.06 9.93 3.79
CA SER A 167 -17.75 10.90 2.93
C SER A 167 -18.71 10.18 1.98
N PHE A 168 -19.74 9.52 2.55
CA PHE A 168 -20.81 8.79 1.87
C PHE A 168 -20.45 7.45 1.22
N ARG A 169 -19.20 6.99 1.32
CA ARG A 169 -18.79 5.68 0.79
C ARG A 169 -19.40 4.53 1.57
N ILE A 170 -19.48 4.65 2.89
CA ILE A 170 -20.01 3.64 3.81
C ILE A 170 -21.27 4.22 4.45
N LYS A 171 -22.39 3.52 4.30
CA LYS A 171 -23.70 3.89 4.85
C LYS A 171 -24.02 3.00 6.05
N SER A 172 -24.93 3.46 6.89
CA SER A 172 -25.39 2.73 8.07
C SER A 172 -26.03 1.37 7.78
N LEU A 173 -26.57 1.20 6.56
CA LEU A 173 -27.21 -0.05 6.12
C LEU A 173 -26.23 -0.99 5.40
N ASP A 174 -24.99 -0.59 5.16
CA ASP A 174 -24.02 -1.42 4.45
C ASP A 174 -23.52 -2.57 5.34
N ILE A 175 -23.24 -3.72 4.72
CA ILE A 175 -22.66 -4.87 5.40
C ILE A 175 -21.14 -4.70 5.42
N PHE A 176 -20.63 -4.19 6.52
CA PHE A 176 -19.20 -4.08 6.78
C PHE A 176 -18.87 -4.58 8.19
N ARG A 177 -17.65 -5.10 8.38
CA ARG A 177 -17.13 -5.50 9.68
C ARG A 177 -16.03 -4.55 10.06
N VAL A 178 -16.00 -4.15 11.33
CA VAL A 178 -14.87 -3.43 11.89
C VAL A 178 -14.51 -4.10 13.21
N GLU A 179 -13.21 -4.22 13.41
CA GLU A 179 -12.64 -4.71 14.65
C GLU A 179 -11.51 -3.77 15.04
N CYS A 180 -11.40 -3.51 16.33
CA CYS A 180 -10.45 -2.57 16.86
C CYS A 180 -9.99 -3.07 18.23
N SER A 181 -8.69 -2.95 18.47
CA SER A 181 -8.07 -3.14 19.77
C SER A 181 -7.10 -1.97 20.03
N ASN A 182 -6.38 -2.04 21.15
CA ASN A 182 -5.34 -1.05 21.45
C ASN A 182 -4.15 -1.10 20.47
N GLU A 183 -3.97 -2.21 19.76
CA GLU A 183 -2.77 -2.48 18.94
C GLU A 183 -3.07 -2.76 17.47
N TRP A 184 -4.35 -2.78 17.08
CA TRP A 184 -4.71 -2.97 15.69
C TRP A 184 -6.13 -2.47 15.38
N PHE A 185 -6.35 -2.11 14.12
CA PHE A 185 -7.65 -1.73 13.56
C PHE A 185 -7.85 -2.43 12.23
N LYS A 186 -8.98 -3.11 12.04
CA LYS A 186 -9.31 -3.79 10.80
C LYS A 186 -10.73 -3.50 10.34
N LEU A 187 -10.87 -3.15 9.08
CA LEU A 187 -12.13 -2.82 8.42
C LEU A 187 -12.28 -3.69 7.16
N TRP A 188 -13.40 -4.39 7.06
CA TRP A 188 -13.84 -5.12 5.86
C TRP A 188 -15.04 -4.40 5.26
N LEU A 189 -14.93 -3.97 4.01
CA LEU A 189 -15.91 -3.18 3.25
C LEU A 189 -16.68 -4.00 2.21
#